data_AF-A0A067G258-F1
#
_entry.id   AF-A0A067G258-F1
#
_cell.length_a   1.000
_cell.length_b   1.000
_cell.length_c   1.000
_cell.angle_alpha   90.00
_cell.angle_beta   90.00
_cell.angle_gamma   90.00
#
_symmetry.space_group_name_H-M   'P 1'
#
loop_
_entity.id
_entity.type
_entity.pdbx_description
1 polymer ?
#
loop_
_entity_poly.entity_id
_entity_poly.type
_entity_poly.pdbx_seq_one_letter_code
_entity_poly.pdbx_strand_id
1 'polypeptide(L)'
;DLIGIGVTALGPRKKILHTLCEIKKEYSRAVESNKDAHVSNDGSSSYHGSERHKEASKVIVDGSSKPAANKLITDFFLGSITNVKKVSTPTNGQSGSRKSFSGSDRKKHAAKDQSKGRKHKDIPTWCCVPGTPFRVDAFKYLRGDCSHWFLTHFHMDHYQGLTRSFHHGKIYCSLITARLVNMKIGIPWDRLQVLPLNQKTTIAGIDVTCLEANHCPGSIIILFEPQNGKAVLHTGDFRFSEEMASMSVLQTCPIHTLILDTTYCNPLYDFPKQEAVIQFVIEAIQAESFNPKTLFLIGSYTIGKERLFLEVARVLRKKIYVNAAKFRVLKCLDFSKEDIQWFTTNEHESHIHVMPMWTLASFKRLKHMSNQYAGRFSLIVAFSPTGWTFSKGKKKSPGRRWQQGTIIRYEVPYSEHCSFTELKEFVKFVSPEHIIPSVNNDGRDSANAMVSLLLN
;
A
#
# COMPACT_ATOMS: atom_id res chain seq x y z
N ASP A 1 13.82 15.35 -7.02
CA ASP A 1 12.63 15.21 -6.15
C ASP A 1 12.92 14.72 -4.73
N LEU A 2 13.45 13.51 -4.54
CA LEU A 2 13.66 12.90 -3.19
C LEU A 2 14.49 13.74 -2.19
N ILE A 3 15.51 14.45 -2.67
CA ILE A 3 16.32 15.37 -1.85
C ILE A 3 15.50 16.59 -1.40
N GLY A 4 14.69 17.16 -2.29
CA GLY A 4 13.81 18.31 -1.99
C GLY A 4 12.72 17.98 -0.97
N ILE A 5 12.36 16.71 -0.85
CA ILE A 5 11.33 16.20 0.07
C ILE A 5 11.89 15.58 1.35
N GLY A 6 13.14 15.91 1.70
CA GLY A 6 13.76 15.58 2.99
C GLY A 6 14.37 14.18 3.07
N VAL A 7 14.39 13.41 1.98
CA VAL A 7 15.14 12.16 1.91
C VAL A 7 16.57 12.47 1.49
N THR A 8 17.44 12.74 2.47
CA THR A 8 18.88 12.82 2.24
C THR A 8 19.43 11.40 2.09
N ALA A 9 19.39 10.93 0.84
CA ALA A 9 20.01 9.69 0.42
C ALA A 9 21.51 9.80 0.70
N LEU A 10 22.00 8.93 1.59
CA LEU A 10 23.41 8.64 1.78
C LEU A 10 24.14 9.81 2.48
N GLY A 11 24.60 9.59 3.72
CA GLY A 11 25.38 10.58 4.47
C GLY A 11 26.73 10.95 3.81
N PRO A 12 27.80 11.20 4.57
CA PRO A 12 29.13 11.53 3.99
C PRO A 12 29.62 10.53 2.91
N ARG A 13 29.11 9.29 2.96
CA ARG A 13 29.40 8.21 2.03
C ARG A 13 28.97 8.46 0.58
N LYS A 14 27.94 9.28 0.30
CA LYS A 14 27.63 9.66 -1.11
C LYS A 14 28.73 10.49 -1.72
N LYS A 15 29.24 11.46 -0.94
CA LYS A 15 30.35 12.30 -1.37
C LYS A 15 31.55 11.41 -1.65
N ILE A 16 31.84 10.46 -0.76
CA ILE A 16 32.92 9.50 -0.97
C ILE A 16 32.69 8.64 -2.21
N LEU A 17 31.51 8.05 -2.41
CA LEU A 17 31.23 7.17 -3.56
C LEU A 17 31.22 7.95 -4.89
N HIS A 18 30.62 9.15 -4.90
CA HIS A 18 30.63 10.06 -6.04
C HIS A 18 32.06 10.51 -6.34
N THR A 19 32.82 10.93 -5.34
CA THR A 19 34.24 11.27 -5.47
C THR A 19 35.04 10.07 -5.98
N LEU A 20 34.81 8.85 -5.50
CA LEU A 20 35.48 7.64 -5.99
C LEU A 20 35.08 7.30 -7.45
N CYS A 21 33.83 7.50 -7.83
CA CYS A 21 33.38 7.32 -9.22
C CYS A 21 33.96 8.39 -10.14
N GLU A 22 34.01 9.64 -9.71
CA GLU A 22 34.65 10.73 -10.45
C GLU A 22 36.16 10.51 -10.55
N ILE A 23 36.84 10.07 -9.49
CA ILE A 23 38.26 9.66 -9.54
C ILE A 23 38.46 8.49 -10.51
N LYS A 24 37.55 7.49 -10.55
CA LYS A 24 37.63 6.40 -11.53
C LYS A 24 37.43 6.87 -12.97
N LYS A 25 36.52 7.83 -13.19
CA LYS A 25 36.33 8.46 -14.50
C LYS A 25 37.53 9.30 -14.89
N GLU A 26 38.08 10.08 -13.98
CA GLU A 26 39.30 10.86 -14.17
C GLU A 26 40.50 9.95 -14.44
N TYR A 27 40.64 8.83 -13.73
CA TYR A 27 41.69 7.84 -13.99
C TYR A 27 41.51 7.19 -15.37
N SER A 28 40.27 6.86 -15.76
CA SER A 28 39.99 6.30 -17.09
C SER A 28 40.28 7.32 -18.19
N ARG A 29 39.90 8.59 -17.99
CA ARG A 29 40.23 9.71 -18.89
C ARG A 29 41.72 10.02 -18.90
N ALA A 30 42.45 9.84 -17.79
CA ALA A 30 43.89 10.05 -17.71
C ALA A 30 44.68 8.93 -18.41
N VAL A 31 44.16 7.70 -18.39
CA VAL A 31 44.70 6.57 -19.16
C VAL A 31 44.42 6.74 -20.65
N GLU A 32 43.30 7.36 -21.02
CA GLU A 32 42.99 7.76 -22.42
C GLU A 32 43.82 8.99 -22.86
N SER A 33 44.00 10.01 -22.01
CA SER A 33 44.76 11.23 -22.33
C SER A 33 46.28 11.01 -22.37
N ASN A 34 46.80 9.98 -21.69
CA ASN A 34 48.20 9.57 -21.82
C ASN A 34 48.52 8.91 -23.18
N LYS A 35 47.52 8.70 -24.04
CA LYS A 35 47.75 8.36 -25.45
C LYS A 35 47.79 9.58 -26.37
N ASP A 36 47.28 10.73 -25.94
CA ASP A 36 47.01 11.88 -26.83
C ASP A 36 47.68 13.20 -26.40
N ALA A 37 48.55 13.23 -25.38
CA ALA A 37 49.20 14.46 -24.91
C ALA A 37 50.69 14.57 -25.31
N HIS A 38 50.94 14.70 -26.61
CA HIS A 38 51.93 15.67 -27.09
C HIS A 38 51.16 16.90 -27.57
N VAL A 39 51.66 18.10 -27.25
CA VAL A 39 51.26 19.44 -27.74
C VAL A 39 50.50 20.33 -26.71
N SER A 40 51.33 21.02 -25.91
CA SER A 40 51.32 22.45 -25.50
C SER A 40 50.11 23.16 -24.85
N ASN A 41 50.31 23.47 -23.55
CA ASN A 41 50.52 24.78 -22.87
C ASN A 41 49.60 26.02 -22.99
N ASP A 42 49.57 26.72 -21.84
CA ASP A 42 49.14 28.11 -21.48
C ASP A 42 47.64 28.31 -21.18
N GLY A 43 47.18 28.95 -20.10
CA GLY A 43 47.79 29.62 -18.93
C GLY A 43 46.73 30.51 -18.21
N SER A 44 46.80 30.60 -16.86
CA SER A 44 46.29 31.66 -15.94
C SER A 44 44.75 31.88 -15.74
N SER A 45 44.16 31.71 -14.54
CA SER A 45 44.02 32.61 -13.34
C SER A 45 42.96 33.73 -13.52
N SER A 46 42.10 34.17 -12.57
CA SER A 46 41.66 33.79 -11.21
C SER A 46 40.43 34.64 -10.77
N TYR A 47 39.70 34.13 -9.77
CA TYR A 47 38.75 34.67 -8.76
C TYR A 47 38.32 36.15 -8.64
N HIS A 48 37.02 36.36 -8.35
CA HIS A 48 36.53 36.91 -7.05
C HIS A 48 35.00 36.76 -6.86
N GLY A 49 34.54 36.50 -5.62
CA GLY A 49 33.12 36.44 -5.24
C GLY A 49 32.92 36.89 -3.79
N SER A 50 31.83 37.62 -3.52
CA SER A 50 31.48 38.17 -2.20
C SER A 50 30.20 37.54 -1.62
N GLU A 51 30.18 37.41 -0.30
CA GLU A 51 29.07 36.92 0.53
C GLU A 51 28.09 38.04 0.92
N ARG A 52 26.84 37.66 1.29
CA ARG A 52 26.05 38.32 2.34
C ARG A 52 24.95 37.42 2.92
N HIS A 53 24.85 37.43 4.25
CA HIS A 53 23.86 36.80 5.13
C HIS A 53 22.66 37.71 5.46
N LYS A 54 21.54 37.11 5.89
CA LYS A 54 20.60 37.47 7.01
C LYS A 54 19.22 36.84 6.76
N GLU A 55 18.29 36.60 7.69
CA GLU A 55 18.20 36.22 9.11
C GLU A 55 16.67 36.04 9.37
N ALA A 56 16.24 35.21 10.31
CA ALA A 56 14.83 34.77 10.46
C ALA A 56 14.26 35.03 11.87
N SER A 57 12.93 35.19 11.96
CA SER A 57 12.17 35.35 13.21
C SER A 57 11.02 34.34 13.34
N LYS A 58 10.79 33.84 14.57
CA LYS A 58 9.83 32.79 14.99
C LYS A 58 8.62 33.38 15.73
N VAL A 59 7.48 32.69 15.69
CA VAL A 59 6.36 32.79 16.65
C VAL A 59 5.79 31.38 16.95
N ILE A 60 5.32 31.15 18.19
CA ILE A 60 4.84 29.89 18.80
C ILE A 60 3.35 30.02 19.14
N VAL A 61 2.53 28.97 18.94
CA VAL A 61 1.27 28.72 19.70
C VAL A 61 1.00 27.21 19.86
N ASP A 62 0.43 26.87 21.02
CA ASP A 62 0.17 25.57 21.66
C ASP A 62 -1.23 24.96 21.34
N GLY A 63 -1.47 23.68 21.65
CA GLY A 63 -2.83 23.07 21.61
C GLY A 63 -2.96 21.54 21.51
N SER A 64 -3.71 20.96 22.45
CA SER A 64 -3.78 19.57 22.93
C SER A 64 -4.66 18.52 22.19
N SER A 65 -4.41 17.25 22.56
CA SER A 65 -5.24 16.01 22.68
C SER A 65 -6.00 15.37 21.48
N LYS A 66 -5.88 14.02 21.39
CA LYS A 66 -6.65 13.06 20.55
C LYS A 66 -6.94 11.81 21.42
N PRO A 67 -8.08 11.12 21.27
CA PRO A 67 -8.24 9.74 21.71
C PRO A 67 -7.98 8.72 20.58
N ALA A 68 -7.63 7.52 21.02
CA ALA A 68 -7.08 6.41 20.25
C ALA A 68 -8.13 5.35 19.90
N ALA A 69 -7.96 4.68 18.75
CA ALA A 69 -8.44 3.32 18.52
C ALA A 69 -7.73 2.70 17.30
N ASN A 70 -6.79 1.77 17.53
CA ASN A 70 -6.27 0.87 16.50
C ASN A 70 -6.10 -0.53 17.12
N LYS A 71 -6.98 -1.47 16.78
CA LYS A 71 -6.81 -2.90 17.06
C LYS A 71 -6.44 -3.65 15.77
N LEU A 72 -5.12 -3.67 15.57
CA LEU A 72 -4.18 -4.73 15.14
C LEU A 72 -4.50 -5.75 14.02
N ILE A 73 -3.57 -5.71 13.04
CA ILE A 73 -3.18 -6.64 11.95
C ILE A 73 -2.45 -7.90 12.51
N THR A 74 -2.81 -8.40 13.70
CA THR A 74 -2.00 -9.43 14.38
C THR A 74 -2.18 -10.85 13.88
N ASP A 75 -3.22 -11.15 13.10
CA ASP A 75 -3.55 -12.54 12.76
C ASP A 75 -2.83 -13.08 11.51
N PHE A 76 -1.98 -12.27 10.87
CA PHE A 76 -1.43 -12.58 9.55
C PHE A 76 0.07 -12.94 9.53
N PHE A 77 0.70 -13.12 10.70
CA PHE A 77 2.14 -13.44 10.82
C PHE A 77 2.46 -14.43 11.95
N LEU A 78 1.70 -15.52 12.08
CA LEU A 78 2.05 -16.60 13.00
C LEU A 78 2.92 -17.67 12.31
N GLY A 79 4.14 -17.82 12.84
CA GLY A 79 5.06 -18.91 12.56
C GLY A 79 6.13 -19.02 13.66
N SER A 80 6.02 -20.10 14.45
CA SER A 80 6.95 -20.60 15.48
C SER A 80 7.10 -19.82 16.79
N ILE A 81 6.16 -20.02 17.72
CA ILE A 81 6.51 -20.08 19.15
C ILE A 81 6.87 -21.53 19.42
N THR A 82 8.13 -21.76 19.76
CA THR A 82 8.60 -23.05 20.26
C THR A 82 7.80 -23.44 21.50
N ASN A 83 7.09 -24.58 21.40
CA ASN A 83 6.40 -25.24 22.49
C ASN A 83 7.35 -25.48 23.67
N VAL A 84 7.22 -24.69 24.75
CA VAL A 84 7.72 -25.11 26.06
C VAL A 84 6.56 -25.79 26.78
N LYS A 85 6.67 -27.12 26.86
CA LYS A 85 5.80 -28.01 27.63
C LYS A 85 5.67 -27.47 29.07
N LYS A 86 4.45 -27.14 29.50
CA LYS A 86 4.12 -27.12 30.93
C LYS A 86 3.52 -28.47 31.29
N VAL A 87 4.32 -29.25 32.01
CA VAL A 87 3.95 -30.52 32.63
C VAL A 87 2.84 -30.26 33.64
N SER A 88 1.77 -31.03 33.53
CA SER A 88 0.68 -31.15 34.48
C SER A 88 0.97 -32.27 35.47
N THR A 89 0.81 -32.00 36.77
CA THR A 89 0.54 -33.02 37.78
C THR A 89 -0.51 -32.51 38.79
N PRO A 90 -1.44 -33.37 39.25
CA PRO A 90 -2.66 -32.98 39.96
C PRO A 90 -2.59 -33.21 41.47
N THR A 91 -3.40 -32.50 42.25
CA THR A 91 -3.77 -32.91 43.63
C THR A 91 -5.20 -32.51 43.99
N ASN A 92 -5.91 -33.50 44.55
CA ASN A 92 -7.26 -33.49 45.10
C ASN A 92 -7.34 -32.89 46.52
N GLY A 93 -8.56 -32.56 46.97
CA GLY A 93 -9.00 -32.57 48.38
C GLY A 93 -9.56 -31.23 48.88
N GLN A 94 -10.88 -31.00 48.80
CA GLN A 94 -11.93 -31.25 49.81
C GLN A 94 -12.10 -30.18 50.92
N SER A 95 -13.28 -29.53 50.90
CA SER A 95 -14.25 -29.27 51.99
C SER A 95 -15.11 -28.05 51.56
N GLY A 96 -16.43 -27.96 51.70
CA GLY A 96 -17.40 -28.72 52.48
C GLY A 96 -18.26 -27.73 53.27
N SER A 97 -19.42 -27.31 52.75
CA SER A 97 -20.60 -27.04 53.58
C SER A 97 -21.89 -26.98 52.74
N ARG A 98 -22.84 -27.83 53.13
CA ARG A 98 -24.21 -27.89 52.63
C ARG A 98 -25.09 -26.97 53.48
N LYS A 99 -26.07 -26.30 52.87
CA LYS A 99 -27.40 -26.12 53.47
C LYS A 99 -28.47 -26.15 52.37
N SER A 100 -29.36 -27.13 52.50
CA SER A 100 -30.63 -27.29 51.79
C SER A 100 -31.70 -26.37 52.40
N PHE A 101 -32.64 -25.88 51.60
CA PHE A 101 -34.07 -26.22 51.71
C PHE A 101 -34.90 -25.58 50.58
N SER A 102 -36.01 -26.26 50.29
CA SER A 102 -37.01 -26.15 49.24
C SER A 102 -37.78 -24.82 49.14
N GLY A 103 -38.28 -24.54 47.94
CA GLY A 103 -39.38 -23.58 47.73
C GLY A 103 -39.71 -23.38 46.27
N SER A 104 -40.74 -24.09 45.80
CA SER A 104 -41.36 -23.93 44.49
C SER A 104 -42.05 -22.57 44.36
N ASP A 105 -41.78 -21.82 43.29
CA ASP A 105 -42.74 -20.85 42.77
C ASP A 105 -42.56 -20.64 41.26
N ARG A 106 -43.63 -20.99 40.52
CA ARG A 106 -43.77 -20.79 39.08
C ARG A 106 -43.98 -19.30 38.81
N LYS A 107 -42.99 -18.62 38.21
CA LYS A 107 -43.21 -17.35 37.51
C LYS A 107 -43.07 -17.54 36.00
N LYS A 108 -44.18 -17.34 35.30
CA LYS A 108 -44.30 -17.27 33.84
C LYS A 108 -43.32 -16.23 33.30
N HIS A 109 -42.26 -16.67 32.63
CA HIS A 109 -41.46 -15.78 31.79
C HIS A 109 -42.17 -15.63 30.45
N ALA A 110 -42.83 -14.48 30.27
CA ALA A 110 -43.27 -14.01 28.96
C ALA A 110 -42.07 -14.01 28.01
N ALA A 111 -42.23 -14.66 26.86
CA ALA A 111 -41.28 -14.62 25.76
C ALA A 111 -41.07 -13.15 25.34
N LYS A 112 -39.89 -12.61 25.65
CA LYS A 112 -39.43 -11.35 25.04
C LYS A 112 -38.99 -11.69 23.62
N ASP A 113 -39.88 -11.39 22.69
CA ASP A 113 -39.55 -11.23 21.28
C ASP A 113 -38.36 -10.26 21.15
N GLN A 114 -37.19 -10.80 20.79
CA GLN A 114 -36.00 -10.01 20.50
C GLN A 114 -35.99 -9.62 19.02
N SER A 115 -37.06 -9.02 18.54
CA SER A 115 -37.11 -8.30 17.27
C SER A 115 -36.69 -6.82 17.47
N LYS A 116 -35.55 -6.58 18.15
CA LYS A 116 -34.94 -5.24 18.12
C LYS A 116 -34.25 -5.04 16.79
N GLY A 117 -34.99 -4.47 15.83
CA GLY A 117 -34.51 -4.12 14.50
C GLY A 117 -33.16 -3.41 14.55
N ARG A 118 -32.13 -4.06 13.98
CA ARG A 118 -30.90 -3.38 13.60
C ARG A 118 -31.29 -2.32 12.58
N LYS A 119 -31.17 -1.04 12.94
CA LYS A 119 -31.22 0.04 11.94
C LYS A 119 -30.11 -0.25 10.92
N HIS A 120 -30.49 -0.64 9.72
CA HIS A 120 -29.54 -0.81 8.62
C HIS A 120 -28.89 0.56 8.38
N LYS A 121 -27.56 0.63 8.42
CA LYS A 121 -26.85 1.83 7.98
C LYS A 121 -27.10 2.00 6.49
N ASP A 122 -27.30 3.24 6.06
CA ASP A 122 -27.42 3.56 4.65
C ASP A 122 -26.14 3.16 3.92
N ILE A 123 -26.31 2.69 2.68
CA ILE A 123 -25.20 2.30 1.81
C ILE A 123 -24.58 3.59 1.29
N PRO A 124 -23.25 3.76 1.41
CA PRO A 124 -22.58 4.91 0.83
C PRO A 124 -22.82 5.04 -0.67
N THR A 125 -22.97 6.27 -1.17
CA THR A 125 -23.31 6.52 -2.58
C THR A 125 -22.27 5.99 -3.55
N TRP A 126 -20.98 6.06 -3.19
CA TRP A 126 -19.87 5.53 -4.00
C TRP A 126 -19.87 4.00 -4.10
N CYS A 127 -20.54 3.28 -3.19
CA CYS A 127 -20.70 1.83 -3.29
C CYS A 127 -21.85 1.41 -4.23
N CYS A 128 -22.66 2.36 -4.70
CA CYS A 128 -23.82 2.13 -5.57
C CYS A 128 -23.50 2.67 -6.97
N VAL A 129 -23.72 1.85 -8.01
CA VAL A 129 -23.49 2.27 -9.40
C VAL A 129 -24.80 2.83 -9.98
N PRO A 130 -24.89 4.15 -10.27
CA PRO A 130 -26.13 4.77 -10.76
C PRO A 130 -26.68 4.09 -12.02
N GLY A 131 -28.00 3.91 -12.08
CA GLY A 131 -28.66 3.27 -13.23
C GLY A 131 -28.53 1.74 -13.27
N THR A 132 -27.98 1.10 -12.21
CA THR A 132 -27.80 -0.35 -12.16
C THR A 132 -28.19 -0.93 -10.79
N PRO A 133 -28.44 -2.24 -10.69
CA PRO A 133 -28.61 -2.92 -9.40
C PRO A 133 -27.27 -3.29 -8.73
N PHE A 134 -26.14 -2.81 -9.25
CA PHE A 134 -24.82 -3.28 -8.83
C PHE A 134 -24.32 -2.61 -7.55
N ARG A 135 -23.41 -3.30 -6.86
CA ARG A 135 -22.67 -2.79 -5.70
C ARG A 135 -21.18 -3.03 -5.89
N VAL A 136 -20.36 -2.06 -5.52
CA VAL A 136 -18.89 -2.15 -5.57
C VAL A 136 -18.35 -2.02 -4.15
N ASP A 137 -17.48 -2.96 -3.74
CA ASP A 137 -16.77 -2.96 -2.45
C ASP A 137 -17.69 -2.80 -1.21
N ALA A 138 -18.94 -3.25 -1.33
CA ALA A 138 -20.01 -2.97 -0.36
C ALA A 138 -20.32 -4.16 0.57
N PHE A 139 -19.39 -5.09 0.78
CA PHE A 139 -19.64 -6.37 1.46
C PHE A 139 -20.02 -6.26 2.94
N LYS A 140 -19.87 -5.07 3.53
CA LYS A 140 -20.33 -4.74 4.89
C LYS A 140 -21.83 -4.46 4.94
N TYR A 141 -22.43 -4.12 3.79
CA TYR A 141 -23.79 -3.66 3.65
C TYR A 141 -24.65 -4.67 2.89
N LEU A 142 -24.60 -5.94 3.32
CA LEU A 142 -25.38 -7.02 2.73
C LEU A 142 -26.88 -6.73 2.88
N ARG A 143 -27.56 -6.56 1.75
CA ARG A 143 -29.00 -6.34 1.64
C ARG A 143 -29.56 -7.28 0.56
N GLY A 144 -30.86 -7.60 0.65
CA GLY A 144 -31.54 -8.51 -0.27
C GLY A 144 -31.90 -7.89 -1.62
N ASP A 145 -31.53 -6.64 -1.87
CA ASP A 145 -31.80 -5.86 -3.09
C ASP A 145 -30.70 -6.00 -4.16
N CYS A 146 -29.61 -6.73 -3.88
CA CYS A 146 -28.48 -6.89 -4.78
C CYS A 146 -28.05 -8.36 -4.88
N SER A 147 -27.86 -8.83 -6.12
CA SER A 147 -27.31 -10.16 -6.46
C SER A 147 -25.97 -10.08 -7.19
N HIS A 148 -25.47 -8.87 -7.45
CA HIS A 148 -24.30 -8.61 -8.29
C HIS A 148 -23.31 -7.67 -7.58
N TRP A 149 -22.24 -8.27 -7.07
CA TRP A 149 -21.28 -7.60 -6.20
C TRP A 149 -19.93 -7.53 -6.90
N PHE A 150 -19.34 -6.36 -6.99
CA PHE A 150 -18.03 -6.16 -7.59
C PHE A 150 -17.00 -5.95 -6.48
N LEU A 151 -15.84 -6.60 -6.60
CA LEU A 151 -14.70 -6.38 -5.73
C LEU A 151 -13.54 -5.85 -6.58
N THR A 152 -13.16 -4.59 -6.36
CA THR A 152 -12.13 -3.92 -7.17
C THR A 152 -10.75 -4.53 -6.92
N HIS A 153 -10.43 -4.86 -5.67
CA HIS A 153 -9.15 -5.46 -5.30
C HIS A 153 -9.19 -6.11 -3.91
N PHE A 154 -8.11 -6.80 -3.52
CA PHE A 154 -8.07 -7.59 -2.28
C PHE A 154 -7.41 -6.85 -1.10
N HIS A 155 -7.86 -5.62 -0.78
CA HIS A 155 -7.57 -4.96 0.51
C HIS A 155 -8.76 -5.01 1.46
N MET A 156 -8.46 -5.02 2.76
CA MET A 156 -9.37 -5.41 3.83
C MET A 156 -10.57 -4.49 3.99
N ASP A 157 -10.36 -3.20 3.82
CA ASP A 157 -11.39 -2.16 3.81
C ASP A 157 -12.39 -2.32 2.66
N HIS A 158 -11.97 -2.85 1.51
CA HIS A 158 -12.84 -3.08 0.34
C HIS A 158 -13.61 -4.40 0.41
N TYR A 159 -12.98 -5.47 0.90
CA TYR A 159 -13.67 -6.74 1.13
C TYR A 159 -14.32 -6.85 2.52
N GLN A 160 -14.32 -5.78 3.34
CA GLN A 160 -14.81 -5.82 4.71
C GLN A 160 -16.24 -6.36 4.77
N GLY A 161 -16.46 -7.41 5.57
CA GLY A 161 -17.76 -8.08 5.70
C GLY A 161 -17.93 -9.32 4.82
N LEU A 162 -17.05 -9.51 3.83
CA LEU A 162 -17.01 -10.74 3.04
C LEU A 162 -16.50 -11.91 3.91
N THR A 163 -17.26 -13.00 3.95
CA THR A 163 -16.94 -14.21 4.71
C THR A 163 -17.30 -15.44 3.90
N ARG A 164 -16.78 -16.62 4.29
CA ARG A 164 -17.04 -17.90 3.60
C ARG A 164 -18.54 -18.20 3.39
N SER A 165 -19.41 -17.67 4.23
CA SER A 165 -20.86 -17.88 4.17
C SER A 165 -21.61 -16.91 3.24
N PHE A 166 -20.92 -15.99 2.57
CA PHE A 166 -21.54 -15.01 1.67
C PHE A 166 -22.42 -15.69 0.62
N HIS A 167 -23.74 -15.47 0.67
CA HIS A 167 -24.76 -16.13 -0.16
C HIS A 167 -25.70 -15.12 -0.85
N HIS A 168 -25.23 -13.90 -1.09
CA HIS A 168 -26.02 -12.81 -1.65
C HIS A 168 -25.87 -12.66 -3.17
N GLY A 169 -25.53 -13.74 -3.89
CA GLY A 169 -25.35 -13.73 -5.34
C GLY A 169 -23.90 -13.95 -5.79
N LYS A 170 -23.49 -13.30 -6.89
CA LYS A 170 -22.17 -13.47 -7.52
C LYS A 170 -21.23 -12.32 -7.18
N ILE A 171 -19.95 -12.65 -7.05
CA ILE A 171 -18.86 -11.69 -6.87
C ILE A 171 -18.07 -11.60 -8.17
N TYR A 172 -18.04 -10.42 -8.78
CA TYR A 172 -17.32 -10.12 -10.00
C TYR A 172 -16.01 -9.41 -9.67
N CYS A 173 -14.89 -9.93 -10.17
CA CYS A 173 -13.56 -9.35 -9.92
C CYS A 173 -12.52 -9.86 -10.93
N SER A 174 -11.30 -9.35 -10.86
CA SER A 174 -10.18 -9.90 -11.64
C SER A 174 -9.81 -11.33 -11.20
N LEU A 175 -9.07 -12.05 -12.06
CA LEU A 175 -8.61 -13.41 -11.75
C LEU A 175 -7.75 -13.48 -10.50
N ILE A 176 -6.83 -12.52 -10.32
CA ILE A 176 -5.94 -12.46 -9.16
C ILE A 176 -6.78 -12.26 -7.89
N THR A 177 -7.73 -11.31 -7.91
CA THR A 177 -8.65 -11.07 -6.79
C THR A 177 -9.48 -12.31 -6.47
N ALA A 178 -10.03 -13.00 -7.47
CA ALA A 178 -10.79 -14.24 -7.27
C ALA A 178 -9.94 -15.35 -6.61
N ARG A 179 -8.70 -15.55 -7.08
CA ARG A 179 -7.75 -16.52 -6.48
C ARG A 179 -7.48 -16.18 -5.01
N LEU A 180 -7.26 -14.90 -4.69
CA LEU A 180 -7.01 -14.45 -3.31
C LEU A 180 -8.24 -14.62 -2.42
N VAL A 181 -9.42 -14.25 -2.90
CA VAL A 181 -10.69 -14.43 -2.18
C VAL A 181 -10.95 -15.91 -1.90
N ASN A 182 -10.77 -16.78 -2.88
CA ASN A 182 -10.91 -18.22 -2.69
C ASN A 182 -9.89 -18.77 -1.68
N MET A 183 -8.60 -18.46 -1.85
CA MET A 183 -7.53 -18.98 -1.00
C MET A 183 -7.62 -18.46 0.46
N LYS A 184 -7.97 -17.19 0.66
CA LYS A 184 -7.89 -16.53 1.98
C LYS A 184 -9.22 -16.48 2.73
N ILE A 185 -10.33 -16.27 2.03
CA ILE A 185 -11.66 -16.17 2.65
C ILE A 185 -12.42 -17.50 2.52
N GLY A 186 -12.09 -18.30 1.50
CA GLY A 186 -12.72 -19.61 1.26
C GLY A 186 -14.02 -19.53 0.46
N ILE A 187 -14.30 -18.41 -0.23
CA ILE A 187 -15.45 -18.32 -1.12
C ILE A 187 -15.28 -19.35 -2.25
N PRO A 188 -16.28 -20.21 -2.51
CA PRO A 188 -16.19 -21.21 -3.56
C PRO A 188 -16.25 -20.56 -4.96
N TRP A 189 -15.59 -21.21 -5.93
CA TRP A 189 -15.46 -20.69 -7.31
C TRP A 189 -16.80 -20.51 -8.03
N ASP A 190 -17.83 -21.27 -7.68
CA ASP A 190 -19.19 -21.10 -8.21
C ASP A 190 -19.83 -19.76 -7.81
N ARG A 191 -19.31 -19.05 -6.81
CA ARG A 191 -19.76 -17.69 -6.43
C ARG A 191 -18.88 -16.58 -6.99
N LEU A 192 -17.75 -16.93 -7.59
CA LEU A 192 -16.79 -15.99 -8.18
C LEU A 192 -16.96 -15.97 -9.70
N GLN A 193 -17.11 -14.79 -10.27
CA GLN A 193 -17.09 -14.57 -11.70
C GLN A 193 -15.87 -13.71 -12.04
N VAL A 194 -14.95 -14.28 -12.83
CA VAL A 194 -13.77 -13.55 -13.29
C VAL A 194 -14.17 -12.65 -14.46
N LEU A 195 -13.77 -11.38 -14.36
CA LEU A 195 -13.89 -10.40 -15.44
C LEU A 195 -12.52 -10.20 -16.11
N PRO A 196 -12.37 -10.55 -17.39
CA PRO A 196 -11.14 -10.29 -18.14
C PRO A 196 -10.91 -8.78 -18.32
N LEU A 197 -9.64 -8.37 -18.30
CA LEU A 197 -9.28 -6.98 -18.56
C LEU A 197 -9.50 -6.63 -20.03
N ASN A 198 -9.88 -5.38 -20.29
CA ASN A 198 -10.07 -4.81 -21.63
C ASN A 198 -11.08 -5.55 -22.50
N GLN A 199 -11.97 -6.33 -21.89
CA GLN A 199 -13.01 -7.08 -22.59
C GLN A 199 -14.39 -6.74 -22.02
N LYS A 200 -15.29 -6.35 -22.92
CA LYS A 200 -16.68 -6.06 -22.62
C LYS A 200 -17.42 -7.35 -22.27
N THR A 201 -18.08 -7.36 -21.12
CA THR A 201 -18.90 -8.46 -20.61
C THR A 201 -20.27 -7.93 -20.22
N THR A 202 -21.34 -8.49 -20.76
CA THR A 202 -22.71 -8.09 -20.41
C THR A 202 -23.19 -8.83 -19.17
N ILE A 203 -23.60 -8.09 -18.13
CA ILE A 203 -24.12 -8.61 -16.87
C ILE A 203 -25.48 -7.96 -16.64
N ALA A 204 -26.54 -8.75 -16.47
CA ALA A 204 -27.90 -8.23 -16.24
C ALA A 204 -28.33 -7.14 -17.24
N GLY A 205 -27.93 -7.27 -18.51
CA GLY A 205 -28.24 -6.31 -19.58
C GLY A 205 -27.42 -5.01 -19.56
N ILE A 206 -26.35 -4.94 -18.77
CA ILE A 206 -25.42 -3.81 -18.66
C ILE A 206 -24.05 -4.26 -19.13
N ASP A 207 -23.43 -3.51 -20.03
CA ASP A 207 -22.06 -3.77 -20.45
C ASP A 207 -21.07 -3.32 -19.38
N VAL A 208 -20.12 -4.19 -19.07
CA VAL A 208 -19.08 -3.95 -18.07
C VAL A 208 -17.70 -4.24 -18.68
N THR A 209 -16.77 -3.31 -18.50
CA THR A 209 -15.38 -3.47 -18.92
C THR A 209 -14.44 -3.17 -17.75
N CYS A 210 -13.52 -4.09 -17.46
CA CYS A 210 -12.51 -3.91 -16.41
C CYS A 210 -11.17 -3.44 -17.02
N LEU A 211 -10.54 -2.48 -16.38
CA LEU A 211 -9.25 -1.91 -16.76
C LEU A 211 -8.26 -2.07 -15.60
N GLU A 212 -6.96 -2.06 -15.88
CA GLU A 212 -5.93 -2.13 -14.83
C GLU A 212 -5.91 -0.80 -14.02
N ALA A 213 -5.77 -0.89 -12.69
CA ALA A 213 -5.86 0.28 -11.79
C ALA A 213 -4.52 0.79 -11.26
N ASN A 214 -3.42 0.09 -11.52
CA ASN A 214 -2.05 0.42 -11.13
C ASN A 214 -1.91 0.70 -9.62
N HIS A 215 -2.72 0.00 -8.83
CA HIS A 215 -2.73 0.11 -7.38
C HIS A 215 -2.01 -1.08 -6.75
N CYS A 216 -2.63 -2.27 -6.78
CA CYS A 216 -2.00 -3.52 -6.35
C CYS A 216 -2.31 -4.66 -7.32
N PRO A 217 -1.58 -5.80 -7.27
CA PRO A 217 -1.83 -6.89 -8.21
C PRO A 217 -3.30 -7.37 -8.19
N GLY A 218 -3.95 -7.32 -9.35
CA GLY A 218 -5.36 -7.66 -9.52
C GLY A 218 -6.34 -6.52 -9.31
N SER A 219 -5.88 -5.32 -8.97
CA SER A 219 -6.74 -4.14 -8.86
C SER A 219 -7.30 -3.69 -10.20
N ILE A 220 -8.58 -3.31 -10.22
CA ILE A 220 -9.30 -2.94 -11.44
C ILE A 220 -10.11 -1.66 -11.29
N ILE A 221 -10.09 -0.84 -12.34
CA ILE A 221 -11.09 0.17 -12.64
C ILE A 221 -12.23 -0.53 -13.40
N ILE A 222 -13.48 -0.13 -13.16
CA ILE A 222 -14.65 -0.76 -13.78
C ILE A 222 -15.49 0.30 -14.48
N LEU A 223 -15.65 0.15 -15.79
CA LEU A 223 -16.60 0.91 -16.60
C LEU A 223 -17.92 0.16 -16.68
N PHE A 224 -19.01 0.84 -16.32
CA PHE A 224 -20.38 0.37 -16.48
C PHE A 224 -21.09 1.23 -17.52
N GLU A 225 -21.78 0.59 -18.47
CA GLU A 225 -22.54 1.25 -19.53
C GLU A 225 -24.03 0.87 -19.41
N PRO A 226 -24.82 1.55 -18.56
CA PRO A 226 -26.24 1.26 -18.41
C PRO A 226 -27.02 1.71 -19.66
N GLN A 227 -28.20 1.11 -19.87
CA GLN A 227 -29.05 1.37 -21.04
C GLN A 227 -29.57 2.81 -21.15
N ASN A 228 -29.48 3.60 -20.09
CA ASN A 228 -29.83 5.02 -20.09
C ASN A 228 -28.76 5.93 -20.74
N GLY A 229 -27.66 5.35 -21.24
CA GLY A 229 -26.55 6.07 -21.87
C GLY A 229 -25.64 6.83 -20.91
N LYS A 230 -25.86 6.71 -19.59
CA LYS A 230 -25.09 7.42 -18.55
C LYS A 230 -23.99 6.51 -18.01
N ALA A 231 -22.89 6.39 -18.75
CA ALA A 231 -21.76 5.56 -18.37
C ALA A 231 -21.16 5.98 -17.01
N VAL A 232 -20.79 5.00 -16.20
CA VAL A 232 -20.22 5.18 -14.86
C VAL A 232 -18.85 4.54 -14.81
N LEU A 233 -17.82 5.32 -14.49
CA LEU A 233 -16.46 4.81 -14.26
C LEU A 233 -16.20 4.74 -12.75
N HIS A 234 -15.96 3.56 -12.22
CA HIS A 234 -15.59 3.34 -10.83
C HIS A 234 -14.11 2.98 -10.74
N THR A 235 -13.31 3.85 -10.13
CA THR A 235 -11.85 3.68 -10.09
C THR A 235 -11.38 2.61 -9.11
N GLY A 236 -12.16 2.30 -8.08
CA GLY A 236 -11.64 1.54 -6.94
C GLY A 236 -10.57 2.36 -6.26
N ASP A 237 -9.48 1.72 -5.82
CA ASP A 237 -8.23 2.41 -5.52
C ASP A 237 -7.34 2.32 -6.76
N PHE A 238 -6.75 3.46 -7.17
CA PHE A 238 -5.98 3.52 -8.41
C PHE A 238 -4.83 4.55 -8.36
N ARG A 239 -3.84 4.36 -9.22
CA ARG A 239 -2.81 5.36 -9.50
C ARG A 239 -2.69 5.61 -10.99
N PHE A 240 -3.12 6.78 -11.44
CA PHE A 240 -3.08 7.17 -12.84
C PHE A 240 -1.66 7.08 -13.41
N SER A 241 -1.55 6.55 -14.62
CA SER A 241 -0.30 6.40 -15.36
C SER A 241 -0.49 6.81 -16.82
N GLU A 242 0.62 7.09 -17.50
CA GLU A 242 0.63 7.42 -18.93
C GLU A 242 0.05 6.27 -19.78
N GLU A 243 0.23 5.02 -19.35
CA GLU A 243 -0.35 3.84 -20.00
C GLU A 243 -1.88 3.87 -19.98
N MET A 244 -2.50 4.29 -18.86
CA MET A 244 -3.96 4.44 -18.78
C MET A 244 -4.49 5.50 -19.74
N ALA A 245 -3.75 6.59 -19.94
CA ALA A 245 -4.13 7.64 -20.88
C ALA A 245 -4.19 7.14 -22.34
N SER A 246 -3.48 6.05 -22.66
CA SER A 246 -3.48 5.42 -23.98
C SER A 246 -4.62 4.39 -24.19
N MET A 247 -5.42 4.11 -23.16
CA MET A 247 -6.49 3.12 -23.25
C MET A 247 -7.66 3.66 -24.09
N SER A 248 -7.93 3.00 -25.23
CA SER A 248 -8.98 3.40 -26.18
C SER A 248 -10.35 3.55 -25.52
N VAL A 249 -10.74 2.63 -24.63
CA VAL A 249 -12.01 2.66 -23.90
C VAL A 249 -12.24 3.98 -23.16
N LEU A 250 -11.21 4.53 -22.50
CA LEU A 250 -11.32 5.78 -21.74
C LEU A 250 -11.34 7.02 -22.65
N GLN A 251 -10.84 6.90 -23.89
CA GLN A 251 -10.86 7.98 -24.87
C GLN A 251 -12.17 8.04 -25.65
N THR A 252 -12.81 6.88 -25.90
CA THR A 252 -13.97 6.78 -26.80
C THR A 252 -15.31 6.78 -26.06
N CYS A 253 -15.34 6.46 -24.77
CA CYS A 253 -16.57 6.37 -23.98
C CYS A 253 -16.75 7.65 -23.14
N PRO A 254 -17.76 8.50 -23.44
CA PRO A 254 -18.06 9.65 -22.61
C PRO A 254 -18.52 9.21 -21.21
N ILE A 255 -17.81 9.64 -20.17
CA ILE A 255 -18.12 9.28 -18.79
C ILE A 255 -19.09 10.28 -18.19
N HIS A 256 -20.31 9.86 -17.87
CA HIS A 256 -21.28 10.71 -17.18
C HIS A 256 -20.95 10.82 -15.68
N THR A 257 -20.62 9.71 -15.03
CA THR A 257 -20.30 9.72 -13.59
C THR A 257 -18.98 9.03 -13.29
N LEU A 258 -18.09 9.74 -12.61
CA LEU A 258 -16.82 9.22 -12.12
C LEU A 258 -16.90 9.00 -10.60
N ILE A 259 -16.84 7.75 -10.16
CA ILE A 259 -16.63 7.38 -8.76
C ILE A 259 -15.13 7.26 -8.53
N LEU A 260 -14.57 8.24 -7.81
CA LEU A 260 -13.12 8.53 -7.80
C LEU A 260 -12.47 8.17 -6.45
N ASP A 261 -11.33 7.46 -6.49
CA ASP A 261 -10.38 7.41 -5.37
C ASP A 261 -9.88 8.82 -5.05
N THR A 262 -10.23 9.30 -3.87
CA THR A 262 -9.86 10.63 -3.41
C THR A 262 -8.97 10.61 -2.18
N THR A 263 -8.22 9.51 -2.00
CA THR A 263 -7.29 9.30 -0.87
C THR A 263 -6.36 10.48 -0.63
N TYR A 264 -5.78 11.04 -1.71
CA TYR A 264 -4.86 12.17 -1.66
C TYR A 264 -5.39 13.43 -2.38
N CYS A 265 -6.70 13.66 -2.35
CA CYS A 265 -7.34 14.86 -2.92
C CYS A 265 -7.06 16.14 -2.08
N ASN A 266 -5.80 16.55 -2.02
CA ASN A 266 -5.35 17.81 -1.42
C ASN A 266 -4.00 18.23 -2.03
N PRO A 267 -3.79 19.51 -2.42
CA PRO A 267 -2.54 19.98 -3.01
C PRO A 267 -1.26 19.71 -2.20
N LEU A 268 -1.38 19.45 -0.89
CA LEU A 268 -0.25 19.10 -0.03
C LEU A 268 0.27 17.67 -0.24
N TYR A 269 -0.48 16.82 -0.95
CA TYR A 269 -0.14 15.43 -1.23
C TYR A 269 0.35 15.27 -2.66
N ASP A 270 1.55 15.79 -2.92
CA ASP A 270 2.29 15.49 -4.14
C ASP A 270 3.58 14.74 -3.81
N PHE A 271 3.83 13.65 -4.53
CA PHE A 271 4.94 12.74 -4.27
C PHE A 271 5.51 12.18 -5.56
N PRO A 272 6.77 11.68 -5.55
CA PRO A 272 7.43 11.26 -6.77
C PRO A 272 6.75 10.06 -7.46
N LYS A 273 7.08 9.88 -8.74
CA LYS A 273 6.81 8.65 -9.49
C LYS A 273 7.42 7.43 -8.78
N GLN A 274 6.79 6.26 -8.91
CA GLN A 274 7.23 5.03 -8.25
C GLN A 274 8.68 4.67 -8.61
N GLU A 275 9.06 4.88 -9.86
CA GLU A 275 10.38 4.58 -10.43
C GLU A 275 11.49 5.34 -9.70
N ALA A 276 11.27 6.62 -9.39
CA ALA A 276 12.24 7.44 -8.66
C ALA A 276 12.46 6.90 -7.24
N VAL A 277 11.40 6.41 -6.58
CA VAL A 277 11.46 5.84 -5.23
C VAL A 277 12.16 4.48 -5.24
N ILE A 278 11.85 3.64 -6.24
CA ILE A 278 12.51 2.34 -6.45
C ILE A 278 14.01 2.53 -6.64
N GLN A 279 14.39 3.45 -7.54
CA GLN A 279 15.78 3.76 -7.83
C GLN A 279 16.54 4.21 -6.58
N PHE A 280 15.93 5.05 -5.74
CA PHE A 280 16.51 5.43 -4.46
C PHE A 280 16.74 4.24 -3.52
N VAL A 281 15.78 3.31 -3.41
CA VAL A 281 15.92 2.14 -2.55
C VAL A 281 17.07 1.26 -3.05
N ILE A 282 17.19 1.06 -4.37
CA ILE A 282 18.30 0.33 -5.00
C ILE A 282 19.65 0.98 -4.65
N GLU A 283 19.78 2.29 -4.86
CA GLU A 283 21.01 3.05 -4.54
C GLU A 283 21.36 2.99 -3.04
N ALA A 284 20.35 3.10 -2.17
CA ALA A 284 20.54 3.00 -0.73
C ALA A 284 21.01 1.59 -0.31
N ILE A 285 20.49 0.53 -0.92
CA ILE A 285 20.94 -0.84 -0.68
C ILE A 285 22.39 -1.01 -1.16
N GLN A 286 22.72 -0.56 -2.37
CA GLN A 286 24.09 -0.65 -2.91
C GLN A 286 25.09 0.07 -2.02
N ALA A 287 24.77 1.29 -1.60
CA ALA A 287 25.66 2.12 -0.79
C ALA A 287 25.91 1.60 0.63
N GLU A 288 25.05 0.74 1.17
CA GLU A 288 25.24 0.10 2.48
C GLU A 288 25.67 -1.38 2.36
N SER A 289 25.75 -1.91 1.13
CA SER A 289 26.15 -3.30 0.84
C SER A 289 27.66 -3.54 0.98
N PHE A 290 28.49 -2.50 1.14
CA PHE A 290 29.92 -2.65 1.43
C PHE A 290 30.16 -3.33 2.78
N ASN A 291 29.20 -3.24 3.72
CA ASN A 291 29.21 -4.03 4.94
C ASN A 291 28.48 -5.35 4.67
N PRO A 292 29.19 -6.49 4.61
CA PRO A 292 28.57 -7.79 4.33
C PRO A 292 27.61 -8.24 5.44
N LYS A 293 27.71 -7.64 6.64
CA LYS A 293 26.82 -7.89 7.78
C LYS A 293 25.64 -6.92 7.85
N THR A 294 25.24 -6.30 6.73
CA THR A 294 24.03 -5.49 6.64
C THR A 294 22.83 -6.34 6.23
N LEU A 295 21.74 -6.24 6.99
CA LEU A 295 20.42 -6.77 6.64
C LEU A 295 19.52 -5.63 6.15
N PHE A 296 18.95 -5.81 4.96
CA PHE A 296 17.97 -4.89 4.37
C PHE A 296 16.56 -5.42 4.60
N LEU A 297 15.67 -4.56 5.08
CA LEU A 297 14.27 -4.90 5.30
C LEU A 297 13.37 -4.01 4.41
N ILE A 298 12.45 -4.59 3.65
CA ILE A 298 11.48 -3.85 2.83
C ILE A 298 10.07 -4.15 3.34
N GLY A 299 9.31 -3.09 3.63
CA GLY A 299 7.93 -3.22 4.11
C GLY A 299 6.91 -3.50 3.02
N SER A 300 6.03 -4.47 3.26
CA SER A 300 4.87 -4.75 2.41
C SER A 300 3.64 -5.10 3.26
N TYR A 301 2.46 -5.01 2.65
CA TYR A 301 1.20 -5.50 3.19
C TYR A 301 0.97 -6.97 2.75
N THR A 302 -0.27 -7.47 2.87
CA THR A 302 -0.65 -8.79 2.35
C THR A 302 -0.41 -8.86 0.84
N ILE A 303 -0.94 -7.89 0.09
CA ILE A 303 -0.62 -7.58 -1.31
C ILE A 303 -0.36 -6.07 -1.42
N GLY A 304 0.39 -5.65 -2.42
CA GLY A 304 0.87 -4.28 -2.58
C GLY A 304 2.37 -4.18 -2.30
N LYS A 305 3.02 -3.31 -3.10
CA LYS A 305 4.44 -2.96 -3.10
C LYS A 305 5.35 -4.05 -3.64
N GLU A 306 4.79 -5.08 -4.29
CA GLU A 306 5.58 -6.13 -4.93
C GLU A 306 6.54 -5.59 -5.98
N ARG A 307 6.08 -4.62 -6.78
CA ARG A 307 6.90 -3.97 -7.81
C ARG A 307 8.19 -3.38 -7.21
N LEU A 308 8.13 -2.77 -6.03
CA LEU A 308 9.32 -2.21 -5.37
C LEU A 308 10.39 -3.27 -5.11
N PHE A 309 10.05 -4.35 -4.42
CA PHE A 309 11.05 -5.34 -4.05
C PHE A 309 11.42 -6.28 -5.19
N LEU A 310 10.55 -6.46 -6.19
CA LEU A 310 10.87 -7.19 -7.41
C LEU A 310 11.91 -6.44 -8.26
N GLU A 311 11.74 -5.14 -8.46
CA GLU A 311 12.73 -4.32 -9.20
C GLU A 311 14.07 -4.26 -8.46
N VAL A 312 14.05 -4.16 -7.13
CA VAL A 312 15.28 -4.29 -6.32
C VAL A 312 15.97 -5.63 -6.59
N ALA A 313 15.22 -6.73 -6.67
CA ALA A 313 15.78 -8.05 -6.95
C ALA A 313 16.40 -8.13 -8.35
N ARG A 314 15.67 -7.66 -9.37
CA ARG A 314 16.07 -7.68 -10.79
C ARG A 314 17.35 -6.87 -11.01
N VAL A 315 17.38 -5.63 -10.54
CA VAL A 315 18.52 -4.71 -10.76
C VAL A 315 19.76 -5.16 -9.98
N LEU A 316 19.59 -5.57 -8.72
CA LEU A 316 20.72 -6.01 -7.90
C LEU A 316 21.15 -7.45 -8.18
N ARG A 317 20.35 -8.21 -8.94
CA ARG A 317 20.48 -9.65 -9.17
C ARG A 317 20.64 -10.42 -7.85
N LYS A 318 19.81 -10.07 -6.86
CA LYS A 318 19.81 -10.70 -5.53
C LYS A 318 18.44 -11.29 -5.24
N LYS A 319 18.44 -12.49 -4.65
CA LYS A 319 17.19 -13.06 -4.13
C LYS A 319 16.64 -12.21 -2.99
N ILE A 320 15.33 -12.21 -2.84
CA ILE A 320 14.59 -11.55 -1.76
C ILE A 320 13.96 -12.63 -0.89
N TYR A 321 14.27 -12.61 0.40
CA TYR A 321 13.61 -13.49 1.35
C TYR A 321 12.18 -13.02 1.62
N VAL A 322 11.23 -13.95 1.51
CA VAL A 322 9.84 -13.80 1.91
C VAL A 322 9.45 -15.01 2.74
N ASN A 323 8.65 -14.82 3.80
CA ASN A 323 8.18 -15.96 4.58
C ASN A 323 7.23 -16.85 3.74
N ALA A 324 7.02 -18.09 4.17
CA ALA A 324 6.19 -19.05 3.44
C ALA A 324 4.76 -18.56 3.18
N ALA A 325 4.19 -17.77 4.09
CA ALA A 325 2.83 -17.22 3.94
C ALA A 325 2.75 -16.17 2.83
N LYS A 326 3.72 -15.24 2.77
CA LYS A 326 3.84 -14.24 1.71
C LYS A 326 4.19 -14.91 0.39
N PHE A 327 5.08 -15.90 0.38
CA PHE A 327 5.40 -16.66 -0.83
C PHE A 327 4.19 -17.37 -1.45
N ARG A 328 3.30 -17.96 -0.63
CA ARG A 328 2.02 -18.50 -1.11
C ARG A 328 1.14 -17.44 -1.77
N VAL A 329 1.11 -16.21 -1.21
CA VAL A 329 0.37 -15.09 -1.81
C VAL A 329 0.99 -14.68 -3.14
N LEU A 330 2.32 -14.53 -3.21
CA LEU A 330 3.03 -14.15 -4.45
C LEU A 330 2.75 -15.12 -5.60
N LYS A 331 2.64 -16.43 -5.31
CA LYS A 331 2.26 -17.44 -6.31
C LYS A 331 0.86 -17.26 -6.90
N CYS A 332 -0.01 -16.48 -6.26
CA CYS A 332 -1.34 -16.16 -6.77
C CYS A 332 -1.38 -14.89 -7.64
N LEU A 333 -0.32 -14.08 -7.64
CA LEU A 333 -0.28 -12.75 -8.28
C LEU A 333 0.18 -12.77 -9.74
N ASP A 334 0.20 -13.95 -10.37
CA ASP A 334 0.52 -14.13 -11.80
C ASP A 334 1.91 -13.68 -12.22
N PHE A 335 2.89 -13.69 -11.29
CA PHE A 335 4.29 -13.46 -11.64
C PHE A 335 4.82 -14.51 -12.61
N SER A 336 5.65 -14.06 -13.55
CA SER A 336 6.38 -14.94 -14.46
C SER A 336 7.29 -15.91 -13.69
N LYS A 337 7.65 -17.04 -14.30
CA LYS A 337 8.63 -17.96 -13.72
C LYS A 337 9.98 -17.28 -13.46
N GLU A 338 10.36 -16.35 -14.34
CA GLU A 338 11.56 -15.53 -14.24
C GLU A 338 11.53 -14.57 -13.05
N ASP A 339 10.35 -14.11 -12.64
CA ASP A 339 10.18 -13.26 -11.46
C ASP A 339 10.14 -14.06 -10.17
N ILE A 340 9.44 -15.20 -10.20
CA ILE A 340 9.34 -16.08 -9.04
C ILE A 340 10.72 -16.57 -8.57
N GLN A 341 11.68 -16.76 -9.49
CA GLN A 341 13.04 -17.22 -9.14
C GLN A 341 13.78 -16.26 -8.19
N TRP A 342 13.40 -14.97 -8.17
CA TRP A 342 14.01 -13.98 -7.30
C TRP A 342 13.54 -14.09 -5.85
N PHE A 343 12.47 -14.82 -5.57
CA PHE A 343 11.97 -15.00 -4.22
C PHE A 343 12.48 -16.31 -3.61
N THR A 344 12.83 -16.26 -2.33
CA THR A 344 13.24 -17.45 -1.57
C THR A 344 12.57 -17.49 -0.21
N THR A 345 12.21 -18.69 0.23
CA THR A 345 11.77 -18.95 1.61
C THR A 345 12.91 -19.39 2.50
N ASN A 346 14.14 -19.49 1.96
CA ASN A 346 15.35 -19.74 2.73
C ASN A 346 15.98 -18.41 3.14
N GLU A 347 15.92 -18.07 4.42
CA GLU A 347 16.46 -16.83 4.96
C GLU A 347 18.00 -16.70 4.83
N HIS A 348 18.72 -17.80 4.59
CA HIS A 348 20.17 -17.81 4.43
C HIS A 348 20.62 -17.40 3.02
N GLU A 349 19.73 -17.49 2.03
CA GLU A 349 20.02 -17.14 0.63
C GLU A 349 19.93 -15.65 0.32
N SER A 350 19.50 -14.82 1.28
CA SER A 350 19.26 -13.40 1.04
C SER A 350 19.56 -12.52 2.26
N HIS A 351 20.11 -11.34 1.97
CA HIS A 351 20.29 -10.23 2.91
C HIS A 351 19.20 -9.16 2.74
N ILE A 352 18.20 -9.39 1.87
CA ILE A 352 17.09 -8.47 1.61
C ILE A 352 15.79 -9.19 1.92
N HIS A 353 15.12 -8.77 2.98
CA HIS A 353 13.96 -9.47 3.52
C HIS A 353 12.71 -8.60 3.43
N VAL A 354 11.62 -9.17 2.94
CA VAL A 354 10.30 -8.52 3.00
C VAL A 354 9.65 -8.80 4.35
N MET A 355 9.19 -7.74 5.00
CA MET A 355 8.59 -7.78 6.33
C MET A 355 7.24 -7.07 6.35
N PRO A 356 6.33 -7.44 7.26
CA PRO A 356 5.14 -6.63 7.52
C PRO A 356 5.47 -5.17 7.79
N MET A 357 4.68 -4.26 7.21
CA MET A 357 4.81 -2.82 7.46
C MET A 357 4.81 -2.46 8.96
N TRP A 358 3.99 -3.13 9.77
CA TRP A 358 3.92 -2.85 11.21
C TRP A 358 5.24 -3.19 11.92
N THR A 359 6.00 -4.21 11.50
CA THR A 359 7.33 -4.52 12.05
C THR A 359 8.27 -3.33 11.91
N LEU A 360 8.27 -2.69 10.74
CA LEU A 360 9.15 -1.57 10.41
C LEU A 360 8.70 -0.26 11.04
N ALA A 361 7.44 -0.15 11.46
CA ALA A 361 6.87 1.08 12.02
C ALA A 361 7.39 1.46 13.44
N SER A 362 8.23 0.65 14.08
CA SER A 362 8.75 0.94 15.42
C SER A 362 10.20 0.49 15.61
N PHE A 363 11.04 1.39 16.11
CA PHE A 363 12.41 1.06 16.52
C PHE A 363 12.49 -0.03 17.59
N LYS A 364 11.50 -0.15 18.48
CA LYS A 364 11.43 -1.22 19.48
C LYS A 364 11.33 -2.59 18.80
N ARG A 365 10.50 -2.71 17.76
CA ARG A 365 10.34 -3.95 16.99
C ARG A 365 11.56 -4.23 16.11
N LEU A 366 12.10 -3.21 15.46
CA LEU A 366 13.37 -3.34 14.72
C LEU A 366 14.52 -3.78 15.63
N LYS A 367 14.56 -3.33 16.89
CA LYS A 367 15.56 -3.77 17.87
C LYS A 367 15.37 -5.23 18.26
N HIS A 368 14.13 -5.68 18.44
CA HIS A 368 13.84 -7.10 18.66
C HIS A 368 14.32 -7.96 17.48
N MET A 369 14.05 -7.54 16.24
CA MET A 369 14.55 -8.19 15.03
C MET A 369 16.08 -8.20 14.98
N SER A 370 16.73 -7.07 15.28
CA SER A 370 18.20 -6.98 15.35
C SER A 370 18.80 -8.00 16.31
N ASN A 371 18.15 -8.27 17.44
CA ASN A 371 18.62 -9.25 18.41
C ASN A 371 18.49 -10.69 17.88
N GLN A 372 17.41 -11.01 17.16
CA GLN A 372 17.24 -12.32 16.51
C GLN A 372 18.32 -12.60 15.46
N TYR A 373 18.79 -11.54 14.80
CA TYR A 373 19.77 -11.62 13.72
C TYR A 373 21.22 -11.30 14.14
N ALA A 374 21.48 -11.09 15.43
CA ALA A 374 22.75 -10.54 15.93
C ALA A 374 23.98 -11.39 15.58
N GLY A 375 23.83 -12.71 15.40
CA GLY A 375 24.91 -13.60 14.98
C GLY A 375 25.32 -13.48 13.50
N ARG A 376 24.43 -12.94 12.65
CA ARG A 376 24.62 -12.85 11.19
C ARG A 376 24.81 -11.41 10.72
N PHE A 377 24.12 -10.46 11.34
CA PHE A 377 24.04 -9.08 10.88
C PHE A 377 24.37 -8.10 12.02
N SER A 378 25.20 -7.10 11.71
CA SER A 378 25.61 -6.03 12.62
C SER A 378 24.93 -4.68 12.33
N LEU A 379 24.27 -4.55 11.18
CA LEU A 379 23.55 -3.34 10.75
C LEU A 379 22.20 -3.74 10.14
N ILE A 380 21.13 -3.04 10.51
CA ILE A 380 19.82 -3.13 9.85
C ILE A 380 19.53 -1.84 9.10
N VAL A 381 19.14 -1.95 7.84
CA VAL A 381 18.61 -0.86 7.02
C VAL A 381 17.19 -1.21 6.60
N ALA A 382 16.23 -0.48 7.15
CA ALA A 382 14.81 -0.72 6.97
C ALA A 382 14.18 0.34 6.06
N PHE A 383 13.50 -0.08 5.00
CA PHE A 383 12.68 0.76 4.13
C PHE A 383 11.21 0.53 4.47
N SER A 384 10.53 1.60 4.89
CA SER A 384 9.09 1.67 5.09
C SER A 384 8.49 2.42 3.90
N PRO A 385 8.03 1.73 2.86
CA PRO A 385 7.37 2.40 1.74
C PRO A 385 5.99 2.83 2.21
N THR A 386 5.69 4.11 2.15
CA THR A 386 4.44 4.72 2.61
C THR A 386 3.96 5.70 1.55
N GLY A 387 2.65 5.91 1.39
CA GLY A 387 2.17 6.96 0.48
C GLY A 387 2.58 8.35 0.97
N TRP A 388 2.08 8.76 2.15
CA TRP A 388 2.45 10.03 2.77
C TRP A 388 2.47 9.96 4.30
N THR A 389 3.41 10.65 4.94
CA THR A 389 3.62 10.54 6.39
C THR A 389 3.01 11.72 7.14
N PHE A 390 1.88 11.50 7.80
CA PHE A 390 1.32 12.47 8.75
C PHE A 390 2.28 12.64 9.92
N SER A 391 2.89 13.81 10.01
CA SER A 391 3.57 14.22 11.23
C SER A 391 3.02 15.56 11.66
N LYS A 392 2.36 15.55 12.82
CA LYS A 392 1.90 16.77 13.48
C LYS A 392 3.10 17.68 13.72
N GLY A 393 3.08 18.90 13.16
CA GLY A 393 3.93 20.01 13.61
C GLY A 393 5.36 20.14 13.06
N LYS A 394 5.79 19.39 12.04
CA LYS A 394 7.07 19.67 11.33
C LYS A 394 6.87 19.64 9.82
N LYS A 395 7.76 20.32 9.06
CA LYS A 395 7.76 20.35 7.59
C LYS A 395 7.44 18.94 7.06
N LYS A 396 6.32 18.90 6.33
CA LYS A 396 5.70 17.71 5.78
C LYS A 396 6.61 17.22 4.65
N SER A 397 7.44 16.23 4.94
CA SER A 397 8.46 15.73 4.04
C SER A 397 8.05 14.31 3.60
N PRO A 398 7.77 14.07 2.31
CA PRO A 398 7.33 12.75 1.82
C PRO A 398 8.23 11.57 2.18
N GLY A 399 9.48 11.81 2.57
CA GLY A 399 10.28 10.76 3.20
C GLY A 399 11.19 11.29 4.29
N ARG A 400 11.71 10.34 5.07
CA ARG A 400 12.49 10.60 6.29
C ARG A 400 13.51 9.51 6.55
N ARG A 401 14.64 9.90 7.14
CA ARG A 401 15.66 8.97 7.63
C ARG A 401 15.81 9.13 9.13
N TRP A 402 15.75 8.01 9.85
CA TRP A 402 16.10 7.93 11.26
C TRP A 402 17.19 6.90 11.49
N GLN A 403 17.97 7.11 12.53
CA GLN A 403 19.00 6.18 12.95
C GLN A 403 19.01 6.07 14.48
N GLN A 404 19.06 4.84 14.99
CA GLN A 404 19.24 4.55 16.40
C GLN A 404 20.29 3.42 16.52
N GLY A 405 21.52 3.79 16.90
CA GLY A 405 22.65 2.86 16.92
C GLY A 405 22.88 2.24 15.54
N THR A 406 22.82 0.91 15.48
CA THR A 406 23.02 0.08 14.29
C THR A 406 21.73 -0.20 13.50
N ILE A 407 20.69 0.60 13.69
CA ILE A 407 19.42 0.49 12.97
C ILE A 407 19.16 1.80 12.25
N ILE A 408 19.05 1.72 10.92
CA ILE A 408 18.68 2.83 10.03
C ILE A 408 17.29 2.53 9.49
N ARG A 409 16.40 3.52 9.53
CA ARG A 409 15.03 3.42 9.00
C ARG A 409 14.78 4.57 8.03
N TYR A 410 14.45 4.21 6.79
CA TYR A 410 13.96 5.10 5.75
C TYR A 410 12.43 4.98 5.66
N GLU A 411 11.72 6.09 5.74
CA GLU A 411 10.39 6.23 5.17
C GLU A 411 10.54 6.77 3.75
N VAL A 412 10.02 6.03 2.78
CA VAL A 412 10.10 6.35 1.36
C VAL A 412 8.69 6.54 0.78
N PRO A 413 8.44 7.60 -0.02
CA PRO A 413 7.10 7.92 -0.52
C PRO A 413 6.66 7.03 -1.69
N TYR A 414 6.60 5.72 -1.47
CA TYR A 414 6.08 4.78 -2.44
C TYR A 414 4.56 4.68 -2.29
N SER A 415 3.84 5.43 -3.13
CA SER A 415 2.38 5.40 -3.19
C SER A 415 1.87 4.46 -4.28
N GLU A 416 0.76 3.81 -4.00
CA GLU A 416 -0.07 3.03 -4.93
C GLU A 416 -1.42 3.75 -5.19
N HIS A 417 -1.55 4.99 -4.75
CA HIS A 417 -2.66 5.89 -5.07
C HIS A 417 -2.13 7.11 -5.82
N CYS A 418 -3.00 7.76 -6.60
CA CYS A 418 -2.71 9.03 -7.27
C CYS A 418 -2.20 10.09 -6.28
N SER A 419 -1.18 10.85 -6.70
CA SER A 419 -0.90 12.17 -6.12
C SER A 419 -2.03 13.15 -6.48
N PHE A 420 -2.06 14.32 -5.83
CA PHE A 420 -3.05 15.34 -6.19
C PHE A 420 -2.94 15.80 -7.64
N THR A 421 -1.71 15.94 -8.15
CA THR A 421 -1.45 16.32 -9.55
C THR A 421 -1.93 15.22 -10.49
N GLU A 422 -1.62 13.95 -10.20
CA GLU A 422 -2.08 12.78 -10.97
C GLU A 422 -3.63 12.70 -10.98
N LEU A 423 -4.31 13.00 -9.86
CA LEU A 423 -5.78 13.07 -9.80
C LEU A 423 -6.37 14.15 -10.71
N LYS A 424 -5.81 15.36 -10.69
CA LYS A 424 -6.28 16.47 -11.54
C LYS A 424 -6.10 16.13 -13.02
N GLU A 425 -4.97 15.55 -13.38
CA GLU A 425 -4.69 15.11 -14.75
C GLU A 425 -5.70 14.05 -15.21
N PHE A 426 -6.00 13.06 -14.36
CA PHE A 426 -6.99 12.03 -14.66
C PHE A 426 -8.40 12.60 -14.82
N VAL A 427 -8.84 13.49 -13.91
CA VAL A 427 -10.16 14.13 -14.01
C VAL A 427 -10.27 14.98 -15.27
N LYS A 428 -9.22 15.71 -15.62
CA LYS A 428 -9.17 16.50 -16.87
C LYS A 428 -9.23 15.60 -18.11
N PHE A 429 -8.53 14.47 -18.08
CA PHE A 429 -8.52 13.49 -19.16
C PHE A 429 -9.90 12.83 -19.38
N VAL A 430 -10.53 12.35 -18.30
CA VAL A 430 -11.84 11.69 -18.36
C VAL A 430 -12.98 12.69 -18.63
N SER A 431 -12.83 13.93 -18.17
CA SER A 431 -13.82 15.02 -18.30
C SER A 431 -15.26 14.61 -17.94
N PRO A 432 -15.50 14.08 -16.73
CA PRO A 432 -16.82 13.57 -16.35
C PRO A 432 -17.82 14.68 -16.07
N GLU A 433 -19.11 14.41 -16.29
CA GLU A 433 -20.19 15.36 -15.93
C GLU A 433 -20.39 15.45 -14.41
N HIS A 434 -20.23 14.32 -13.70
CA HIS A 434 -20.37 14.25 -12.25
C HIS A 434 -19.23 13.46 -11.61
N ILE A 435 -18.76 13.92 -10.45
CA ILE A 435 -17.74 13.23 -9.64
C ILE A 435 -18.33 12.87 -8.28
N ILE A 436 -18.17 11.61 -7.89
CA ILE A 436 -18.50 11.08 -6.56
C ILE A 436 -17.19 10.68 -5.89
N PRO A 437 -16.67 11.46 -4.93
CA PRO A 437 -15.51 11.07 -4.12
C PRO A 437 -15.84 9.78 -3.35
N SER A 438 -14.90 8.83 -3.26
CA SER A 438 -15.09 7.57 -2.52
C SER A 438 -14.39 7.54 -1.15
N VAL A 439 -13.43 8.46 -0.92
CA VAL A 439 -12.61 8.51 0.30
C VAL A 439 -12.61 9.94 0.86
N ASN A 440 -12.58 10.08 2.20
CA ASN A 440 -12.54 11.36 2.92
C ASN A 440 -13.70 12.33 2.63
N ASN A 441 -14.88 11.80 2.29
CA ASN A 441 -16.06 12.57 1.90
C ASN A 441 -17.07 12.69 3.07
N ASP A 442 -16.63 13.22 4.21
CA ASP A 442 -17.36 13.20 5.51
C ASP A 442 -18.71 13.98 5.52
N GLY A 443 -19.21 14.38 4.36
CA GLY A 443 -20.50 15.00 4.13
C GLY A 443 -20.56 15.65 2.74
N ARG A 444 -21.72 16.22 2.40
CA ARG A 444 -21.93 16.89 1.11
C ARG A 444 -20.97 18.05 0.89
N ASP A 445 -20.72 18.85 1.91
CA ASP A 445 -19.84 20.02 1.82
C ASP A 445 -18.38 19.60 1.60
N SER A 446 -17.94 18.54 2.28
CA SER A 446 -16.61 17.96 2.09
C SER A 446 -16.44 17.40 0.68
N ALA A 447 -17.43 16.66 0.18
CA ALA A 447 -17.41 16.15 -1.19
C ALA A 447 -17.36 17.29 -2.22
N ASN A 448 -18.19 18.32 -2.07
CA ASN A 448 -18.20 19.49 -2.95
C ASN A 448 -16.86 20.22 -2.94
N ALA A 449 -16.25 20.43 -1.77
CA ALA A 449 -14.94 21.07 -1.65
C ALA A 449 -13.85 20.28 -2.37
N MET A 450 -13.87 18.95 -2.27
CA MET A 450 -12.93 18.07 -2.98
C MET A 450 -13.11 18.16 -4.49
N VAL A 451 -14.35 18.11 -4.99
CA VAL A 451 -14.66 18.24 -6.42
C VAL A 451 -14.20 19.60 -6.95
N SER A 452 -14.44 20.69 -6.20
CA SER A 452 -13.95 22.02 -6.58
C SER A 452 -12.43 22.09 -6.68
N LEU A 453 -11.67 21.38 -5.83
CA LEU A 453 -10.20 21.32 -5.93
C LEU A 453 -9.71 20.58 -7.18
N LEU A 454 -10.51 19.65 -7.71
CA LEU A 454 -10.14 18.87 -8.90
C LEU A 454 -10.46 19.60 -10.20
N LEU A 455 -11.51 20.44 -10.20
CA LEU A 455 -12.00 21.16 -11.38
C LEU A 455 -11.35 22.54 -11.57
N ASN A 456 -10.88 23.18 -10.49
CA ASN A 456 -10.03 24.37 -10.53
C ASN A 456 -8.57 23.92 -10.66
#